data_AF-A0ABD5QZZ5-F1
#
_entry.id   AF-A0ABD5QZZ5-F1
#
_cell.length_a   1.000
_cell.length_b   1.000
_cell.length_c   1.000
_cell.angle_alpha   90.00
_cell.angle_beta   90.00
_cell.angle_gamma   90.00
#
_symmetry.space_group_name_H-M   'P 1'
#
loop_
_entity.id
_entity.type
_entity.pdbx_description
1 polymer ?
#
loop_
_entity_poly.entity_id
_entity_poly.type
_entity_poly.pdbx_seq_one_letter_code
_entity_poly.pdbx_strand_id
1 'polypeptide(L)'
;MNARVRGIYATALTRLLLEADHAVVDASSPIRRRFDATFHTAPPDARIETTDDRQGVGVIGAPDAVAALRDLLVDVGIDALAYGDPTPVGTVLDGEVAETLGGGAVLDLAVGPGGDSSEDGAAADDGVAADAPVEGYLPYGNVDARVETGDRVRAQVRASAPPWASRRPELDAELRVGGGLVTLEPGSGTRVDVRDDEAARELAGMIDLLGIEPPEGWRAVWGPAALDVEMDDLEAGLERAVDEAERLAEAVGVDGTDDLDVDGVGLLGSPSEARTEPLARPNAGAWVWFGRESRFALDSVRREVTATMPGHHRIKAGSASASAGVDFAEALCDPAPDADFPFAAVRDSFGPAAGDRLRIEHGKPDGRLITLGEGDVTAVDDDGSLTVEREMTPGGRYDGLGTRREAGDVAVTSLKEGRWWYPTTYRDAEGTVKGTYVNVCTPVEAFPDAARYVDLHVDVIKHPDGTVERVDDEVLDASVAAGHVPEALAEKARSVASALENAL
;
A
#
# COMPACT_ATOMS: atom_id res chain seq x y z
N MET A 1 -5.24 -15.27 17.10
CA MET A 1 -5.71 -15.29 15.69
C MET A 1 -4.70 -16.03 14.83
N ASN A 2 -5.15 -16.50 13.67
CA ASN A 2 -4.36 -17.12 12.62
C ASN A 2 -4.02 -16.06 11.56
N ALA A 3 -2.73 -15.82 11.32
CA ALA A 3 -2.26 -14.88 10.32
C ALA A 3 -1.44 -15.59 9.24
N ARG A 4 -1.71 -15.29 7.96
CA ARG A 4 -0.86 -15.73 6.84
C ARG A 4 0.01 -14.57 6.38
N VAL A 5 1.32 -14.78 6.29
CA VAL A 5 2.27 -13.72 5.90
C VAL A 5 3.01 -14.08 4.60
N ARG A 6 3.12 -13.11 3.68
CA ARG A 6 3.85 -13.24 2.41
C ARG A 6 4.66 -11.99 2.07
N GLY A 7 5.70 -12.19 1.28
CA GLY A 7 6.56 -11.13 0.75
C GLY A 7 7.84 -10.88 1.55
N ILE A 8 8.49 -9.74 1.29
CA ILE A 8 9.87 -9.49 1.73
C ILE A 8 9.99 -9.33 3.25
N TYR A 9 8.92 -8.84 3.89
CA TYR A 9 8.84 -8.63 5.34
C TYR A 9 8.48 -9.90 6.13
N ALA A 10 8.18 -11.01 5.45
CA ALA A 10 7.51 -12.15 6.06
C ALA A 10 8.27 -12.77 7.24
N THR A 11 9.61 -12.75 7.24
CA THR A 11 10.40 -13.31 8.35
C THR A 11 10.32 -12.43 9.59
N ALA A 12 10.48 -11.11 9.46
CA ALA A 12 10.35 -10.18 10.57
C ALA A 12 8.93 -10.20 11.16
N LEU A 13 7.93 -10.15 10.29
CA LEU A 13 6.52 -10.16 10.72
C LEU A 13 6.12 -11.49 11.35
N THR A 14 6.61 -12.63 10.85
CA THR A 14 6.41 -13.94 11.53
C THR A 14 6.96 -13.90 12.95
N ARG A 15 8.15 -13.31 13.15
CA ARG A 15 8.75 -13.19 14.48
C ARG A 15 7.90 -12.34 15.41
N LEU A 16 7.42 -11.18 14.98
CA LEU A 16 6.54 -10.29 15.76
C LEU A 16 5.22 -10.97 16.13
N LEU A 17 4.60 -11.67 15.17
CA LEU A 17 3.33 -12.37 15.41
C LEU A 17 3.47 -13.45 16.47
N LEU A 18 4.53 -14.26 16.39
CA LEU A 18 4.80 -15.30 17.40
C LEU A 18 5.09 -14.69 18.78
N GLU A 19 5.69 -13.50 18.81
CA GLU A 19 5.97 -12.74 20.03
C GLU A 19 4.72 -12.16 20.69
N ALA A 20 3.72 -11.83 19.87
CA ALA A 20 2.40 -11.36 20.29
C ALA A 20 1.39 -12.51 20.53
N ASP A 21 1.86 -13.75 20.69
CA ASP A 21 1.03 -14.95 20.87
C ASP A 21 -0.02 -15.16 19.75
N HIS A 22 0.33 -14.80 18.51
CA HIS A 22 -0.47 -15.06 17.32
C HIS A 22 0.06 -16.27 16.55
N ALA A 23 -0.85 -17.09 16.01
CA ALA A 23 -0.49 -18.25 15.22
C ALA A 23 -0.20 -17.81 13.78
N VAL A 24 0.89 -18.31 13.20
CA VAL A 24 1.19 -18.14 11.78
C VAL A 24 0.79 -19.41 11.04
N VAL A 25 -0.07 -19.26 10.04
CA VAL A 25 -0.61 -20.37 9.24
C VAL A 25 -0.08 -20.33 7.81
N ASP A 26 -0.09 -21.49 7.15
CA ASP A 26 0.40 -21.66 5.78
C ASP A 26 1.82 -21.10 5.60
N ALA A 27 2.71 -21.30 6.56
CA ALA A 27 4.07 -20.76 6.48
C ALA A 27 4.81 -21.31 5.25
N SER A 28 5.49 -20.43 4.50
CA SER A 28 6.26 -20.83 3.33
C SER A 28 7.50 -21.66 3.71
N SER A 29 8.05 -22.44 2.78
CA SER A 29 9.22 -23.29 3.05
C SER A 29 10.42 -22.52 3.63
N PRO A 30 10.75 -21.28 3.19
CA PRO A 30 11.77 -20.47 3.84
C PRO A 30 11.44 -20.14 5.31
N ILE A 31 10.19 -19.83 5.64
CA ILE A 31 9.77 -19.55 7.03
C ILE A 31 9.89 -20.81 7.87
N ARG A 32 9.35 -21.95 7.41
CA ARG A 32 9.46 -23.25 8.11
C ARG A 32 10.90 -23.66 8.42
N ARG A 33 11.88 -23.28 7.59
CA ARG A 33 13.31 -23.56 7.84
C ARG A 33 13.97 -22.62 8.85
N ARG A 34 13.46 -21.40 9.01
CA ARG A 34 14.08 -20.35 9.84
C ARG A 34 13.62 -20.39 11.29
N PHE A 35 12.43 -20.90 11.55
CA PHE A 35 11.84 -20.93 12.88
C PHE A 35 11.79 -22.35 13.42
N ASP A 36 12.15 -22.51 14.70
CA ASP A 36 11.90 -23.72 15.46
C ASP A 36 10.46 -23.69 16.02
N ALA A 37 9.48 -23.66 15.11
CA ALA A 37 8.06 -23.57 15.41
C ALA A 37 7.25 -24.51 14.51
N THR A 38 6.13 -25.00 15.03
CA THR A 38 5.17 -25.77 14.23
C THR A 38 4.18 -24.80 13.59
N PHE A 39 4.08 -24.85 12.27
CA PHE A 39 3.14 -24.05 11.50
C PHE A 39 2.07 -24.98 10.93
N HIS A 40 0.84 -24.80 11.36
CA HIS A 40 -0.29 -25.56 10.86
C HIS A 40 -0.81 -24.95 9.55
N THR A 41 -1.38 -25.79 8.70
CA THR A 41 -2.22 -25.35 7.59
C THR A 41 -3.60 -25.10 8.16
N ALA A 42 -4.09 -23.88 8.05
CA ALA A 42 -5.42 -23.50 8.52
C ALA A 42 -5.84 -22.19 7.85
N PRO A 43 -7.15 -21.92 7.75
CA PRO A 43 -7.64 -20.65 7.23
C PRO A 43 -7.14 -19.48 8.08
N PRO A 44 -6.59 -18.43 7.45
CA PRO A 44 -6.18 -17.24 8.18
C PRO A 44 -7.38 -16.36 8.53
N ASP A 45 -7.40 -15.82 9.75
CA ASP A 45 -8.28 -14.72 10.16
C ASP A 45 -7.89 -13.42 9.44
N ALA A 46 -6.60 -13.26 9.10
CA ALA A 46 -6.08 -12.16 8.30
C ALA A 46 -4.83 -12.54 7.49
N ARG A 47 -4.66 -11.90 6.34
CA ARG A 47 -3.51 -12.06 5.44
C ARG A 47 -2.71 -10.77 5.42
N ILE A 48 -1.39 -10.89 5.51
CA ILE A 48 -0.43 -9.78 5.39
C ILE A 48 0.44 -10.05 4.17
N GLU A 49 0.38 -9.17 3.19
CA GLU A 49 1.13 -9.31 1.94
C GLU A 49 1.89 -8.02 1.61
N THR A 50 3.14 -8.14 1.16
CA THR A 50 3.92 -6.97 0.70
C THR A 50 3.25 -6.33 -0.52
N THR A 51 3.20 -5.00 -0.54
CA THR A 51 2.67 -4.25 -1.69
C THR A 51 3.52 -4.46 -2.95
N ASP A 52 2.93 -4.30 -4.13
CA ASP A 52 3.63 -4.54 -5.41
C ASP A 52 4.85 -3.61 -5.61
N ASP A 53 4.75 -2.38 -5.10
CA ASP A 53 5.83 -1.40 -5.06
C ASP A 53 6.85 -1.63 -3.93
N ARG A 54 6.63 -2.66 -3.10
CA ARG A 54 7.46 -3.10 -1.97
C ARG A 54 7.67 -2.06 -0.88
N GLN A 55 6.85 -1.01 -0.84
CA GLN A 55 7.01 0.06 0.15
C GLN A 55 6.41 -0.30 1.52
N GLY A 56 5.45 -1.22 1.55
CA GLY A 56 4.73 -1.57 2.76
C GLY A 56 4.05 -2.93 2.67
N VAL A 57 2.99 -3.09 3.45
CA VAL A 57 2.14 -4.29 3.45
C VAL A 57 0.65 -3.91 3.41
N GLY A 58 -0.16 -4.77 2.79
CA GLY A 58 -1.61 -4.79 2.95
C GLY A 58 -2.00 -5.86 3.96
N VAL A 59 -2.99 -5.53 4.79
CA VAL A 59 -3.64 -6.44 5.74
C VAL A 59 -5.11 -6.56 5.36
N ILE A 60 -5.60 -7.78 5.18
CA ILE A 60 -7.00 -8.04 4.84
C ILE A 60 -7.53 -9.24 5.63
N GLY A 61 -8.76 -9.14 6.15
CA GLY A 61 -9.42 -10.23 6.85
C GLY A 61 -10.51 -9.76 7.81
N ALA A 62 -10.72 -10.51 8.89
CA ALA A 62 -11.71 -10.19 9.90
C ALA A 62 -11.42 -8.83 10.58
N PRO A 63 -12.43 -7.98 10.86
CA PRO A 63 -12.24 -6.64 11.43
C PRO A 63 -11.33 -6.59 12.67
N ASP A 64 -11.57 -7.46 13.65
CA ASP A 64 -10.77 -7.50 14.88
C ASP A 64 -9.32 -7.92 14.62
N ALA A 65 -9.10 -8.84 13.67
CA ALA A 65 -7.77 -9.29 13.30
C ALA A 65 -6.99 -8.19 12.55
N VAL A 66 -7.66 -7.47 11.64
CA VAL A 66 -7.06 -6.34 10.92
C VAL A 66 -6.70 -5.21 11.88
N ALA A 67 -7.58 -4.88 12.83
CA ALA A 67 -7.30 -3.86 13.85
C ALA A 67 -6.09 -4.23 14.71
N ALA A 68 -6.04 -5.46 15.25
CA ALA A 68 -4.90 -5.92 16.05
C ALA A 68 -3.58 -5.94 15.27
N LEU A 69 -3.62 -6.37 14.00
CA LEU A 69 -2.45 -6.38 13.13
C LEU A 69 -2.00 -4.97 12.78
N ARG A 70 -2.94 -4.05 12.50
CA ARG A 70 -2.61 -2.65 12.22
C ARG A 70 -1.83 -2.05 13.38
N ASP A 71 -2.31 -2.22 14.61
CA ASP A 71 -1.67 -1.71 15.81
C ASP A 71 -0.26 -2.30 16.00
N LEU A 72 -0.11 -3.63 15.84
CA LEU A 72 1.18 -4.30 15.91
C LEU A 72 2.18 -3.78 14.86
N LEU A 73 1.71 -3.47 13.65
CA LEU A 73 2.57 -3.05 12.54
C LEU A 73 2.98 -1.57 12.65
N VAL A 74 2.14 -0.69 13.19
CA VAL A 74 2.52 0.73 13.40
C VAL A 74 3.49 0.90 14.57
N ASP A 75 3.47 -0.02 15.55
CA ASP A 75 4.39 -0.02 16.68
C ASP A 75 5.84 -0.40 16.30
N VAL A 76 6.07 -0.85 15.06
CA VAL A 76 7.40 -1.20 14.54
C VAL A 76 8.35 0.01 14.52
N GLY A 77 7.84 1.20 14.24
CA GLY A 77 8.64 2.42 14.17
C GLY A 77 7.79 3.65 13.98
N ILE A 78 8.32 4.81 14.39
CA ILE A 78 7.57 6.08 14.35
C ILE A 78 7.22 6.54 12.92
N ASP A 79 7.85 5.98 11.90
CA ASP A 79 7.59 6.23 10.47
C ASP A 79 6.84 5.07 9.79
N ALA A 80 6.19 4.20 10.56
CA ALA A 80 5.18 3.28 10.07
C ALA A 80 3.81 3.98 10.08
N LEU A 81 3.21 4.16 8.90
CA LEU A 81 1.95 4.88 8.73
C LEU A 81 0.88 3.94 8.20
N ALA A 82 -0.28 3.90 8.86
CA ALA A 82 -1.35 2.98 8.51
C ALA A 82 -2.63 3.69 8.07
N TYR A 83 -3.21 3.20 6.98
CA TYR A 83 -4.39 3.74 6.31
C TYR A 83 -5.48 2.68 6.27
N GLY A 84 -6.71 3.05 6.59
CA GLY A 84 -7.86 2.17 6.38
C GLY A 84 -8.09 1.95 4.88
N ASP A 85 -8.47 0.74 4.50
CA ASP A 85 -9.00 0.50 3.15
C ASP A 85 -10.53 0.68 3.19
N PRO A 86 -11.10 1.73 2.57
CA PRO A 86 -12.55 1.93 2.55
C PRO A 86 -13.27 0.91 1.67
N THR A 87 -12.52 0.21 0.81
CA THR A 87 -13.02 -0.75 -0.18
C THR A 87 -12.19 -2.05 -0.17
N PRO A 88 -12.13 -2.80 0.96
CA PRO A 88 -11.38 -4.05 1.01
C PRO A 88 -11.89 -5.05 -0.04
N VAL A 89 -11.00 -5.92 -0.52
CA VAL A 89 -11.34 -6.96 -1.50
C VAL A 89 -12.54 -7.80 -1.02
N GLY A 90 -13.46 -8.05 -1.94
CA GLY A 90 -14.72 -8.75 -1.69
C GLY A 90 -15.90 -7.83 -1.36
N THR A 91 -15.66 -6.54 -1.09
CA THR A 91 -16.74 -5.56 -0.87
C THR A 91 -17.63 -5.46 -2.09
N VAL A 92 -18.96 -5.50 -1.90
CA VAL A 92 -19.95 -5.26 -2.96
C VAL A 92 -20.66 -3.96 -2.68
N LEU A 93 -20.64 -3.05 -3.66
CA LEU A 93 -21.14 -1.69 -3.52
C LEU A 93 -21.64 -1.15 -4.85
N ASP A 94 -22.40 -0.07 -4.78
CA ASP A 94 -22.89 0.66 -5.94
C ASP A 94 -21.98 1.85 -6.24
N GLY A 95 -21.83 2.21 -7.50
CA GLY A 95 -21.09 3.39 -7.93
C GLY A 95 -21.74 4.11 -9.10
N GLU A 96 -21.53 5.43 -9.17
CA GLU A 96 -21.91 6.27 -10.30
C GLU A 96 -20.73 6.37 -11.28
N VAL A 97 -20.95 6.10 -12.57
CA VAL A 97 -19.92 6.32 -13.58
C VAL A 97 -19.63 7.82 -13.72
N ALA A 98 -18.50 8.26 -13.16
CA ALA A 98 -18.04 9.64 -13.22
C ALA A 98 -17.44 9.96 -14.60
N GLU A 99 -16.63 9.04 -15.14
CA GLU A 99 -16.02 9.18 -16.46
C GLU A 99 -15.79 7.83 -17.16
N THR A 100 -15.77 7.86 -18.50
CA THR A 100 -15.42 6.71 -19.34
C THR A 100 -14.02 6.88 -19.93
N LEU A 101 -13.19 5.86 -19.82
CA LEU A 101 -11.83 5.80 -20.36
C LEU A 101 -11.78 4.81 -21.54
N GLY A 102 -10.62 4.71 -22.20
CA GLY A 102 -10.44 3.82 -23.36
C GLY A 102 -10.58 2.33 -23.07
N GLY A 103 -10.39 1.88 -21.82
CA GLY A 103 -10.42 0.46 -21.42
C GLY A 103 -11.39 0.13 -20.29
N GLY A 104 -12.11 1.11 -19.76
CA GLY A 104 -13.02 0.94 -18.62
C GLY A 104 -13.65 2.25 -18.20
N ALA A 105 -14.34 2.25 -17.06
CA ALA A 105 -15.00 3.41 -16.47
C ALA A 105 -14.46 3.69 -15.06
N VAL A 106 -14.49 4.96 -14.65
CA VAL A 106 -14.22 5.37 -13.26
C VAL A 106 -15.56 5.64 -12.58
N LEU A 107 -15.75 5.05 -11.40
CA LEU A 107 -16.98 5.11 -10.64
C LEU A 107 -16.76 5.83 -9.31
N ASP A 108 -17.65 6.76 -8.94
CA ASP A 108 -17.76 7.30 -7.58
C ASP A 108 -18.49 6.27 -6.70
N LEU A 109 -17.76 5.66 -5.77
CA LEU A 109 -18.22 4.51 -4.99
C LEU A 109 -18.99 4.92 -3.74
N ALA A 110 -20.11 4.25 -3.50
CA ALA A 110 -20.96 4.43 -2.34
C ALA A 110 -20.38 3.71 -1.10
N VAL A 111 -19.36 4.30 -0.47
CA VAL A 111 -18.71 3.76 0.74
C VAL A 111 -19.37 4.20 2.06
N GLY A 112 -20.50 4.91 2.00
CA GLY A 112 -21.18 5.44 3.19
C GLY A 112 -20.45 6.61 3.87
N PRO A 113 -21.07 7.24 4.88
CA PRO A 113 -20.56 8.45 5.54
C PRO A 113 -19.33 8.24 6.45
N GLY A 114 -18.61 7.13 6.32
CA GLY A 114 -17.49 6.74 7.19
C GLY A 114 -16.26 6.19 6.45
N GLY A 115 -16.12 6.45 5.15
CA GLY A 115 -14.86 6.24 4.44
C GLY A 115 -13.92 7.42 4.69
N ASP A 116 -13.25 7.44 5.85
CA ASP A 116 -12.33 8.50 6.33
C ASP A 116 -12.89 9.94 6.28
N SER A 117 -14.10 10.13 6.79
CA SER A 117 -14.56 11.43 7.26
C SER A 117 -14.07 11.65 8.70
N SER A 118 -12.86 12.18 8.85
CA SER A 118 -12.54 12.89 10.10
C SER A 118 -13.47 14.11 10.19
N GLU A 119 -14.54 13.99 10.99
CA GLU A 119 -15.40 15.12 11.38
C GLU A 119 -14.54 16.12 12.17
N ASP A 120 -13.82 17.01 11.48
CA ASP A 120 -13.41 18.35 11.92
C ASP A 120 -12.55 19.00 10.82
N GLY A 121 -13.23 19.57 9.82
CA GLY A 121 -12.59 20.25 8.69
C GLY A 121 -11.96 21.59 9.09
N ALA A 122 -10.66 21.57 9.41
CA ALA A 122 -9.79 22.73 9.26
C ALA A 122 -9.12 22.66 7.88
N ALA A 123 -9.31 23.71 7.09
CA ALA A 123 -8.71 23.82 5.75
C ALA A 123 -7.18 23.83 5.85
N ALA A 124 -6.53 22.76 5.42
CA ALA A 124 -5.11 22.77 5.11
C ALA A 124 -4.91 23.36 3.70
N ASP A 125 -3.89 24.20 3.53
CA ASP A 125 -3.62 25.06 2.36
C ASP A 125 -3.21 24.30 1.07
N ASP A 126 -3.37 22.97 1.04
CA ASP A 126 -3.04 22.10 -0.10
C ASP A 126 -4.23 21.79 -1.04
N GLY A 127 -5.35 22.50 -0.91
CA GLY A 127 -6.38 22.61 -1.96
C GLY A 127 -7.17 21.34 -2.31
N VAL A 128 -7.19 20.30 -1.48
CA VAL A 128 -8.04 19.11 -1.68
C VAL A 128 -9.00 18.96 -0.51
N ALA A 129 -10.30 18.91 -0.80
CA ALA A 129 -11.35 18.76 0.19
C ALA A 129 -11.22 17.41 0.93
N ALA A 130 -11.46 17.43 2.24
CA ALA A 130 -11.53 16.24 3.10
C ALA A 130 -12.68 15.27 2.72
N ASP A 131 -13.51 15.61 1.72
CA ASP A 131 -14.66 14.83 1.23
C ASP A 131 -14.47 14.36 -0.23
N ALA A 132 -13.24 14.10 -0.68
CA ALA A 132 -13.04 13.56 -2.02
C ALA A 132 -13.74 12.19 -2.15
N PRO A 133 -14.54 11.95 -3.21
CA PRO A 133 -15.22 10.69 -3.39
C PRO A 133 -14.21 9.55 -3.51
N VAL A 134 -14.55 8.38 -2.94
CA VAL A 134 -13.78 7.16 -3.17
C VAL A 134 -14.09 6.68 -4.58
N GLU A 135 -13.11 6.75 -5.47
CA GLU A 135 -13.27 6.30 -6.86
C GLU A 135 -12.88 4.83 -7.02
N GLY A 136 -13.48 4.11 -7.98
CA GLY A 136 -13.06 2.77 -8.41
C GLY A 136 -12.93 2.66 -9.92
N TYR A 137 -12.20 1.67 -10.41
CA TYR A 137 -12.02 1.43 -11.84
C TYR A 137 -12.72 0.13 -12.27
N LEU A 138 -13.65 0.22 -13.21
CA LEU A 138 -14.35 -0.92 -13.81
C LEU A 138 -13.84 -1.16 -15.23
N PRO A 139 -13.01 -2.20 -15.49
CA PRO A 139 -12.64 -2.60 -16.84
C PRO A 139 -13.87 -2.99 -17.66
N TYR A 140 -13.94 -2.63 -18.95
CA TYR A 140 -15.07 -3.03 -19.81
C TYR A 140 -15.17 -4.54 -20.03
N GLY A 141 -14.08 -5.29 -19.78
CA GLY A 141 -14.10 -6.76 -19.82
C GLY A 141 -14.79 -7.39 -18.60
N ASN A 142 -15.04 -6.60 -17.55
CA ASN A 142 -15.65 -7.05 -16.31
C ASN A 142 -17.10 -6.57 -16.16
N VAL A 143 -17.74 -6.14 -17.25
CA VAL A 143 -19.16 -5.78 -17.29
C VAL A 143 -19.72 -6.05 -18.69
N ASP A 144 -20.76 -6.86 -18.78
CA ASP A 144 -21.37 -7.22 -20.08
C ASP A 144 -22.14 -6.05 -20.71
N ALA A 145 -22.74 -5.21 -19.86
CA ALA A 145 -23.48 -4.04 -20.29
C ALA A 145 -22.53 -2.92 -20.74
N ARG A 146 -22.95 -2.18 -21.76
CA ARG A 146 -22.29 -0.91 -22.10
C ARG A 146 -22.64 0.12 -21.04
N VAL A 147 -21.61 0.72 -20.44
CA VAL A 147 -21.74 1.78 -19.43
C VAL A 147 -21.42 3.16 -20.01
N GLU A 148 -22.15 4.17 -19.56
CA GLU A 148 -22.01 5.58 -19.91
C GLU A 148 -21.96 6.46 -18.64
N THR A 149 -21.45 7.68 -18.76
CA THR A 149 -21.42 8.63 -17.63
C THR A 149 -22.81 8.85 -17.03
N GLY A 150 -22.90 8.77 -15.70
CA GLY A 150 -24.15 8.88 -14.93
C GLY A 150 -24.83 7.54 -14.66
N ASP A 151 -24.42 6.47 -15.35
CA ASP A 151 -24.93 5.12 -15.07
C ASP A 151 -24.60 4.69 -13.64
N ARG A 152 -25.45 3.84 -13.08
CA ARG A 152 -25.24 3.23 -11.77
C ARG A 152 -24.87 1.77 -11.97
N VAL A 153 -23.74 1.37 -11.40
CA VAL A 153 -23.26 0.00 -11.53
C VAL A 153 -23.04 -0.57 -10.13
N ARG A 154 -23.55 -1.77 -9.90
CA ARG A 154 -23.19 -2.57 -8.74
C ARG A 154 -22.02 -3.47 -9.09
N ALA A 155 -20.96 -3.41 -8.30
CA ALA A 155 -19.76 -4.20 -8.56
C ALA A 155 -19.15 -4.72 -7.26
N GLN A 156 -18.34 -5.77 -7.41
CA GLN A 156 -17.48 -6.28 -6.36
C GLN A 156 -16.06 -5.73 -6.55
N VAL A 157 -15.41 -5.35 -5.44
CA VAL A 157 -13.98 -5.03 -5.43
C VAL A 157 -13.16 -6.32 -5.57
N ARG A 158 -12.41 -6.42 -6.67
CA ARG A 158 -11.53 -7.56 -6.97
C ARG A 158 -10.12 -7.41 -6.45
N ALA A 159 -9.60 -6.20 -6.60
CA ALA A 159 -8.26 -5.85 -6.16
C ALA A 159 -8.32 -4.44 -5.58
N SER A 160 -7.68 -4.26 -4.44
CA SER A 160 -7.46 -2.95 -3.85
C SER A 160 -5.99 -2.61 -3.94
N ALA A 161 -5.67 -1.32 -3.86
CA ALA A 161 -4.31 -0.82 -3.91
C ALA A 161 -4.05 0.15 -2.73
N PRO A 162 -2.80 0.27 -2.28
CA PRO A 162 -2.48 1.23 -1.24
C PRO A 162 -2.67 2.67 -1.76
N PRO A 163 -3.03 3.63 -0.88
CA PRO A 163 -3.44 4.98 -1.27
C PRO A 163 -2.33 5.78 -1.97
N TRP A 164 -1.06 5.41 -1.78
CA TRP A 164 0.09 6.04 -2.42
C TRP A 164 0.37 5.52 -3.84
N ALA A 165 -0.20 4.37 -4.23
CA ALA A 165 -0.05 3.80 -5.56
C ALA A 165 -1.26 4.13 -6.44
N SER A 166 -2.45 3.83 -5.95
CA SER A 166 -3.73 4.13 -6.61
C SER A 166 -4.84 4.09 -5.56
N ARG A 167 -5.75 5.06 -5.60
CA ARG A 167 -6.96 5.04 -4.77
C ARG A 167 -8.16 4.37 -5.46
N ARG A 168 -7.95 3.86 -6.67
CA ARG A 168 -8.99 3.21 -7.48
C ARG A 168 -8.83 1.69 -7.37
N PRO A 169 -9.61 0.99 -6.52
CA PRO A 169 -9.73 -0.46 -6.59
C PRO A 169 -10.23 -0.89 -7.97
N GLU A 170 -9.84 -2.08 -8.40
CA GLU A 170 -10.41 -2.73 -9.58
C GLU A 170 -11.74 -3.39 -9.22
N LEU A 171 -12.75 -3.09 -10.03
CA LEU A 171 -14.12 -3.54 -9.88
C LEU A 171 -14.46 -4.62 -10.89
N ASP A 172 -15.44 -5.45 -10.54
CA ASP A 172 -15.98 -6.48 -11.40
C ASP A 172 -17.48 -6.65 -11.18
N ALA A 173 -18.24 -6.71 -12.27
CA ALA A 173 -19.68 -6.94 -12.25
C ALA A 173 -20.03 -8.44 -12.16
N GLU A 174 -19.09 -9.30 -11.75
CA GLU A 174 -19.32 -10.69 -11.37
C GLU A 174 -18.94 -10.95 -9.91
N LEU A 175 -19.80 -11.64 -9.16
CA LEU A 175 -19.51 -12.05 -7.78
C LEU A 175 -18.51 -13.20 -7.72
N ARG A 176 -17.50 -13.11 -6.83
CA ARG A 176 -16.66 -14.25 -6.42
C ARG A 176 -16.45 -14.23 -4.91
N VAL A 177 -16.33 -15.41 -4.32
CA VAL A 177 -16.08 -15.57 -2.88
C VAL A 177 -15.02 -16.63 -2.61
N GLY A 178 -14.48 -16.64 -1.39
CA GLY A 178 -13.41 -17.54 -0.99
C GLY A 178 -12.01 -17.05 -1.39
N GLY A 179 -11.13 -18.01 -1.70
CA GLY A 179 -9.74 -17.77 -2.09
C GLY A 179 -8.73 -18.49 -1.19
N GLY A 180 -7.56 -18.77 -1.75
CA GLY A 180 -6.56 -19.65 -1.12
C GLY A 180 -6.71 -21.07 -1.65
N LEU A 181 -7.60 -21.87 -1.04
CA LEU A 181 -7.85 -23.27 -1.43
C LEU A 181 -8.88 -23.37 -2.57
N VAL A 182 -10.04 -22.75 -2.39
CA VAL A 182 -11.16 -22.76 -3.31
C VAL A 182 -11.76 -21.37 -3.44
N THR A 183 -12.15 -21.02 -4.67
CA THR A 183 -12.90 -19.80 -5.01
C THR A 183 -14.23 -20.24 -5.63
N LEU A 184 -15.35 -19.65 -5.22
CA LEU A 184 -16.61 -19.79 -5.95
C LEU A 184 -16.76 -18.62 -6.92
N GLU A 185 -17.11 -18.92 -8.17
CA GLU A 185 -17.37 -17.95 -9.24
C GLU A 185 -18.63 -18.33 -10.04
N PRO A 186 -19.19 -17.45 -10.89
CA PRO A 186 -20.40 -17.76 -11.64
C PRO A 186 -20.18 -18.96 -12.58
N GLY A 187 -21.13 -19.90 -12.59
CA GLY A 187 -21.07 -21.08 -13.44
C GLY A 187 -21.69 -22.31 -12.80
N SER A 188 -21.14 -23.48 -13.12
CA SER A 188 -21.63 -24.76 -12.58
C SER A 188 -20.53 -25.79 -12.43
N GLY A 189 -20.64 -26.64 -11.41
CA GLY A 189 -19.73 -27.75 -11.15
C GLY A 189 -18.39 -27.34 -10.55
N THR A 190 -17.36 -28.15 -10.80
CA THR A 190 -16.04 -27.99 -10.18
C THR A 190 -14.94 -27.93 -11.23
N ARG A 191 -13.93 -27.07 -11.01
CA ARG A 191 -12.70 -26.97 -11.80
C ARG A 191 -11.49 -27.02 -10.87
N VAL A 192 -10.44 -27.74 -11.29
CA VAL A 192 -9.13 -27.72 -10.65
C VAL A 192 -8.17 -26.92 -11.53
N ASP A 193 -7.64 -25.81 -11.01
CA ASP A 193 -6.72 -24.91 -11.73
C ASP A 193 -5.27 -25.14 -11.28
N VAL A 194 -4.78 -26.34 -11.55
CA VAL A 194 -3.43 -26.80 -11.21
C VAL A 194 -2.70 -27.17 -12.50
N ARG A 195 -1.44 -26.72 -12.62
CA ARG A 195 -0.62 -26.96 -13.82
C ARG A 195 -0.16 -28.41 -13.97
N ASP A 196 -0.04 -29.14 -12.87
CA ASP A 196 0.34 -30.54 -12.85
C ASP A 196 -0.89 -31.43 -13.04
N ASP A 197 -0.98 -32.07 -14.21
CA ASP A 197 -2.09 -32.93 -14.60
C ASP A 197 -2.30 -34.14 -13.67
N GLU A 198 -1.24 -34.70 -13.08
CA GLU A 198 -1.36 -35.86 -12.19
C GLU A 198 -1.94 -35.42 -10.85
N ALA A 199 -1.35 -34.37 -10.26
CA ALA A 199 -1.82 -33.78 -9.02
C ALA A 199 -3.26 -33.23 -9.16
N ALA A 200 -3.60 -32.64 -10.32
CA ALA A 200 -4.94 -32.14 -10.59
C ALA A 200 -6.00 -33.26 -10.60
N ARG A 201 -5.67 -34.45 -11.15
CA ARG A 201 -6.59 -35.60 -11.16
C ARG A 201 -6.76 -36.21 -9.77
N GLU A 202 -5.69 -36.27 -9.00
CA GLU A 202 -5.74 -36.73 -7.60
C GLU A 202 -6.63 -35.82 -6.76
N LEU A 203 -6.41 -34.50 -6.83
CA LEU A 203 -7.23 -33.51 -6.15
C LEU A 203 -8.70 -33.56 -6.61
N ALA A 204 -8.97 -33.70 -7.92
CA ALA A 204 -10.33 -33.85 -8.43
C ALA A 204 -11.04 -35.08 -7.83
N GLY A 205 -10.37 -36.24 -7.81
CA GLY A 205 -10.95 -37.45 -7.21
C GLY A 205 -11.15 -37.33 -5.69
N MET A 206 -10.33 -36.54 -5.02
CA MET A 206 -10.48 -36.20 -3.61
C MET A 206 -11.69 -35.28 -3.36
N ILE A 207 -11.88 -34.25 -4.19
CA ILE A 207 -13.04 -33.34 -4.13
C ILE A 207 -14.35 -34.09 -4.38
N ASP A 208 -14.38 -35.03 -5.33
CA ASP A 208 -15.57 -35.84 -5.61
C ASP A 208 -16.05 -36.64 -4.37
N LEU A 209 -15.15 -36.90 -3.40
CA LEU A 209 -15.47 -37.61 -2.16
C LEU A 209 -15.99 -36.71 -1.04
N LEU A 210 -15.85 -35.37 -1.16
CA LEU A 210 -16.31 -34.42 -0.14
C LEU A 210 -17.84 -34.42 -0.03
N GLY A 211 -18.54 -34.67 -1.14
CA GLY A 211 -20.02 -34.71 -1.16
C GLY A 211 -20.69 -33.35 -0.92
N ILE A 212 -19.94 -32.25 -1.01
CA ILE A 212 -20.44 -30.88 -0.95
C ILE A 212 -20.44 -30.33 -2.38
N GLU A 213 -21.60 -29.80 -2.80
CA GLU A 213 -21.75 -29.12 -4.08
C GLU A 213 -21.84 -27.60 -3.86
N PRO A 214 -21.27 -26.78 -4.75
CA PRO A 214 -21.50 -25.34 -4.70
C PRO A 214 -22.99 -25.01 -4.91
N PRO A 215 -23.49 -23.86 -4.43
CA PRO A 215 -24.86 -23.42 -4.70
C PRO A 215 -25.14 -23.34 -6.19
N GLU A 216 -26.42 -23.42 -6.56
CA GLU A 216 -26.84 -23.25 -7.95
C GLU A 216 -26.34 -21.91 -8.51
N GLY A 217 -25.82 -21.92 -9.74
CA GLY A 217 -25.21 -20.74 -10.37
C GLY A 217 -23.75 -20.48 -9.99
N TRP A 218 -23.17 -21.30 -9.09
CA TRP A 218 -21.77 -21.20 -8.69
C TRP A 218 -20.92 -22.40 -9.14
N ARG A 219 -19.67 -22.13 -9.48
CA ARG A 219 -18.62 -23.10 -9.78
C ARG A 219 -17.53 -23.04 -8.73
N ALA A 220 -17.13 -24.19 -8.19
CA ALA A 220 -15.95 -24.28 -7.32
C ALA A 220 -14.66 -24.37 -8.15
N VAL A 221 -13.73 -23.45 -7.93
CA VAL A 221 -12.40 -23.43 -8.57
C VAL A 221 -11.32 -23.65 -7.52
N TRP A 222 -10.64 -24.80 -7.60
CA TRP A 222 -9.61 -25.20 -6.66
C TRP A 222 -8.22 -24.82 -7.17
N GLY A 223 -7.48 -24.08 -6.34
CA GLY A 223 -6.13 -23.60 -6.67
C GLY A 223 -5.01 -24.54 -6.21
N PRO A 224 -3.75 -24.22 -6.52
CA PRO A 224 -2.59 -25.03 -6.15
C PRO A 224 -2.43 -25.27 -4.65
N ALA A 225 -2.89 -24.36 -3.80
CA ALA A 225 -2.79 -24.52 -2.35
C ALA A 225 -3.62 -25.70 -1.83
N ALA A 226 -4.65 -26.13 -2.57
CA ALA A 226 -5.47 -27.29 -2.22
C ALA A 226 -4.74 -28.64 -2.36
N LEU A 227 -3.57 -28.67 -3.01
CA LEU A 227 -2.76 -29.89 -3.14
C LEU A 227 -2.07 -30.30 -1.84
N ASP A 228 -1.83 -29.34 -0.94
CA ASP A 228 -1.00 -29.51 0.25
C ASP A 228 -1.83 -29.63 1.54
N VAL A 229 -3.13 -29.88 1.43
CA VAL A 229 -4.06 -29.91 2.57
C VAL A 229 -4.84 -31.22 2.62
N GLU A 230 -5.26 -31.60 3.82
CA GLU A 230 -5.99 -32.85 4.05
C GLU A 230 -7.48 -32.70 3.68
N MET A 231 -8.18 -33.83 3.54
CA MET A 231 -9.61 -33.88 3.18
C MET A 231 -10.49 -32.97 4.05
N ASP A 232 -10.33 -33.05 5.37
CA ASP A 232 -11.12 -32.26 6.33
C ASP A 232 -10.92 -30.74 6.12
N ASP A 233 -9.72 -30.31 5.70
CA ASP A 233 -9.42 -28.91 5.42
C ASP A 233 -10.01 -28.44 4.09
N LEU A 234 -10.07 -29.33 3.09
CA LEU A 234 -10.78 -29.08 1.82
C LEU A 234 -12.28 -28.94 2.06
N GLU A 235 -12.87 -29.87 2.82
CA GLU A 235 -14.28 -29.85 3.20
C GLU A 235 -14.63 -28.51 3.86
N ALA A 236 -13.92 -28.16 4.93
CA ALA A 236 -14.12 -26.91 5.64
C ALA A 236 -13.84 -25.69 4.75
N GLY A 237 -12.91 -25.80 3.80
CA GLY A 237 -12.62 -24.80 2.77
C GLY A 237 -13.82 -24.49 1.89
N LEU A 238 -14.46 -25.54 1.37
CA LEU A 238 -15.63 -25.41 0.52
C LEU A 238 -16.85 -24.95 1.32
N GLU A 239 -17.12 -25.52 2.50
CA GLU A 239 -18.24 -25.08 3.36
C GLU A 239 -18.21 -23.58 3.63
N ARG A 240 -17.04 -23.03 3.99
CA ARG A 240 -16.89 -21.58 4.23
C ARG A 240 -17.18 -20.76 2.97
N ALA A 241 -16.73 -21.22 1.81
CA ALA A 241 -16.94 -20.51 0.55
C ALA A 241 -18.42 -20.55 0.13
N VAL A 242 -19.11 -21.68 0.36
CA VAL A 242 -20.56 -21.83 0.17
C VAL A 242 -21.32 -20.86 1.08
N ASP A 243 -21.03 -20.88 2.38
CA ASP A 243 -21.61 -19.96 3.36
C ASP A 243 -21.39 -18.48 3.00
N GLU A 244 -20.23 -18.15 2.43
CA GLU A 244 -19.92 -16.79 1.97
C GLU A 244 -20.71 -16.42 0.71
N ALA A 245 -20.85 -17.32 -0.25
CA ALA A 245 -21.65 -17.12 -1.45
C ALA A 245 -23.13 -16.88 -1.11
N GLU A 246 -23.70 -17.69 -0.21
CA GLU A 246 -25.09 -17.56 0.25
C GLU A 246 -25.32 -16.21 0.94
N ARG A 247 -24.44 -15.82 1.87
CA ARG A 247 -24.50 -14.49 2.53
C ARG A 247 -24.40 -13.36 1.51
N LEU A 248 -23.54 -13.49 0.51
CA LEU A 248 -23.35 -12.46 -0.51
C LEU A 248 -24.56 -12.35 -1.44
N ALA A 249 -25.14 -13.49 -1.86
CA ALA A 249 -26.35 -13.53 -2.66
C ALA A 249 -27.54 -12.90 -1.91
N GLU A 250 -27.70 -13.21 -0.61
CA GLU A 250 -28.72 -12.59 0.25
C GLU A 250 -28.51 -11.06 0.35
N ALA A 251 -27.28 -10.61 0.58
CA ALA A 251 -26.96 -9.18 0.70
C ALA A 251 -27.26 -8.38 -0.57
N VAL A 252 -27.05 -9.00 -1.74
CA VAL A 252 -27.31 -8.40 -3.06
C VAL A 252 -28.80 -8.48 -3.44
N GLY A 253 -29.60 -9.31 -2.75
CA GLY A 253 -31.03 -9.46 -2.97
C GLY A 253 -31.38 -10.39 -4.13
N VAL A 254 -30.53 -11.38 -4.40
CA VAL A 254 -30.79 -12.42 -5.41
C VAL A 254 -31.58 -13.55 -4.74
N ASP A 255 -32.92 -13.49 -4.81
CA ASP A 255 -33.77 -14.59 -4.38
C ASP A 255 -33.65 -15.76 -5.37
N GLY A 256 -33.30 -16.95 -4.88
CA GLY A 256 -33.04 -18.17 -5.67
C GLY A 256 -34.25 -18.73 -6.41
N THR A 257 -34.75 -18.03 -7.43
CA THR A 257 -35.79 -18.51 -8.35
C THR A 257 -35.18 -18.89 -9.69
N ASP A 258 -35.08 -20.21 -9.92
CA ASP A 258 -35.10 -21.05 -11.15
C ASP A 258 -34.57 -20.57 -12.53
N ASP A 259 -34.08 -19.35 -12.71
CA ASP A 259 -33.39 -18.88 -13.94
C ASP A 259 -32.32 -17.84 -13.57
N LEU A 260 -31.35 -18.23 -12.73
CA LEU A 260 -30.26 -17.36 -12.31
C LEU A 260 -29.23 -17.16 -13.45
N ASP A 261 -29.45 -16.16 -14.29
CA ASP A 261 -28.34 -15.24 -14.56
C ASP A 261 -28.04 -14.58 -13.20
N VAL A 262 -26.78 -14.55 -12.75
CA VAL A 262 -26.38 -14.03 -11.43
C VAL A 262 -26.46 -12.47 -11.43
N ASP A 263 -27.57 -11.93 -11.94
CA ASP A 263 -27.88 -10.53 -12.26
C ASP A 263 -28.20 -9.69 -11.01
N GLY A 264 -27.52 -9.99 -9.91
CA GLY A 264 -27.50 -9.13 -8.74
C GLY A 264 -26.53 -7.95 -8.89
N VAL A 265 -25.61 -8.02 -9.85
CA VAL A 265 -24.48 -7.12 -10.10
C VAL A 265 -24.50 -6.62 -11.54
N GLY A 266 -23.77 -5.55 -11.84
CA GLY A 266 -23.76 -4.90 -13.16
C GLY A 266 -24.59 -3.62 -13.22
N LEU A 267 -25.02 -3.25 -14.43
CA LEU A 267 -25.74 -2.00 -14.68
C LEU A 267 -27.14 -2.03 -14.05
N LEU A 268 -27.43 -1.06 -13.18
CA LEU A 268 -28.72 -0.96 -12.50
C LEU A 268 -29.79 -0.39 -13.45
N GLY A 269 -31.02 -0.91 -13.35
CA GLY A 269 -32.13 -0.52 -14.21
C GLY A 269 -32.71 0.86 -13.86
N SER A 270 -32.52 1.31 -12.62
CA SER A 270 -32.95 2.63 -12.14
C SER A 270 -31.97 3.23 -11.13
N PRO A 271 -31.73 4.56 -11.16
CA PRO A 271 -30.96 5.23 -10.10
C PRO A 271 -31.55 5.05 -8.69
N SER A 272 -32.84 4.73 -8.56
CA SER A 272 -33.48 4.49 -7.27
C SER A 272 -33.12 3.14 -6.62
N GLU A 273 -32.51 2.23 -7.37
CA GLU A 273 -32.00 0.94 -6.89
C GLU A 273 -30.62 1.07 -6.24
N ALA A 274 -29.93 2.18 -6.51
CA ALA A 274 -28.59 2.44 -6.00
C ALA A 274 -28.60 2.68 -4.49
N ARG A 275 -27.67 2.00 -3.80
CA ARG A 275 -27.38 2.16 -2.38
C ARG A 275 -26.31 3.23 -2.17
N THR A 276 -26.35 3.87 -1.01
CA THR A 276 -25.37 4.87 -0.56
C THR A 276 -24.31 4.29 0.36
N GLU A 277 -24.47 3.03 0.75
CA GLU A 277 -23.54 2.26 1.57
C GLU A 277 -23.30 0.90 0.89
N PRO A 278 -22.18 0.22 1.15
CA PRO A 278 -21.94 -1.09 0.56
C PRO A 278 -22.98 -2.11 0.99
N LEU A 279 -23.35 -2.97 0.05
CA LEU A 279 -24.28 -4.08 0.29
C LEU A 279 -23.63 -5.18 1.13
N ALA A 280 -22.33 -5.41 0.93
CA ALA A 280 -21.55 -6.38 1.70
C ALA A 280 -20.12 -5.90 1.90
N ARG A 281 -19.57 -6.13 3.10
CA ARG A 281 -18.15 -5.94 3.45
C ARG A 281 -17.63 -7.19 4.18
N PRO A 282 -17.30 -8.27 3.45
CA PRO A 282 -16.87 -9.52 4.09
C PRO A 282 -15.53 -9.37 4.82
N ASN A 283 -14.70 -8.41 4.40
CA ASN A 283 -13.38 -8.14 4.97
C ASN A 283 -13.26 -6.68 5.44
N ALA A 284 -12.43 -6.47 6.46
CA ALA A 284 -11.75 -5.21 6.69
C ALA A 284 -10.40 -5.21 5.98
N GLY A 285 -9.85 -4.02 5.73
CA GLY A 285 -8.55 -3.86 5.09
C GLY A 285 -7.77 -2.67 5.68
N ALA A 286 -6.44 -2.80 5.70
CA ALA A 286 -5.53 -1.72 6.08
C ALA A 286 -4.24 -1.81 5.27
N TRP A 287 -3.66 -0.65 4.97
CA TRP A 287 -2.36 -0.52 4.32
C TRP A 287 -1.37 0.08 5.30
N VAL A 288 -0.18 -0.51 5.44
CA VAL A 288 0.88 0.02 6.29
C VAL A 288 2.11 0.33 5.44
N TRP A 289 2.45 1.61 5.35
CA TRP A 289 3.72 2.07 4.78
C TRP A 289 4.81 1.93 5.83
N PHE A 290 5.96 1.34 5.47
CA PHE A 290 7.13 1.30 6.34
C PHE A 290 8.16 2.32 5.88
N GLY A 291 8.40 3.38 6.67
CA GLY A 291 9.54 4.26 6.47
C GLY A 291 10.88 3.60 6.80
N ARG A 292 11.95 4.37 6.65
CA ARG A 292 13.32 3.86 6.85
C ARG A 292 13.55 3.32 8.26
N GLU A 293 13.16 4.02 9.31
CA GLU A 293 13.38 3.56 10.69
C GLU A 293 12.66 2.23 10.92
N SER A 294 11.41 2.12 10.47
CA SER A 294 10.62 0.89 10.55
C SER A 294 11.26 -0.27 9.79
N ARG A 295 11.80 -0.03 8.59
CA ARG A 295 12.53 -1.08 7.85
C ARG A 295 13.77 -1.57 8.59
N PHE A 296 14.51 -0.68 9.23
CA PHE A 296 15.68 -1.06 10.04
C PHE A 296 15.29 -1.72 11.38
N ALA A 297 14.14 -1.36 11.96
CA ALA A 297 13.57 -2.07 13.10
C ALA A 297 13.18 -3.51 12.70
N LEU A 298 12.53 -3.69 11.55
CA LEU A 298 12.21 -5.02 11.00
C LEU A 298 13.47 -5.84 10.65
N ASP A 299 14.53 -5.19 10.18
CA ASP A 299 15.84 -5.87 10.00
C ASP A 299 16.38 -6.39 11.33
N SER A 300 16.22 -5.63 12.42
CA SER A 300 16.65 -6.01 13.76
C SER A 300 15.85 -7.21 14.27
N VAL A 301 14.52 -7.18 14.11
CA VAL A 301 13.64 -8.32 14.44
C VAL A 301 14.00 -9.56 13.62
N ARG A 302 14.23 -9.40 12.31
CA ARG A 302 14.63 -10.52 11.43
C ARG A 302 15.95 -11.16 11.88
N ARG A 303 16.87 -10.35 12.40
CA ARG A 303 18.20 -10.77 12.85
C ARG A 303 18.17 -11.74 14.04
N GLU A 304 17.10 -11.71 14.84
CA GLU A 304 16.90 -12.67 15.92
C GLU A 304 16.67 -14.10 15.41
N VAL A 305 16.24 -14.23 14.15
CA VAL A 305 15.83 -15.51 13.55
C VAL A 305 16.86 -16.01 12.55
N THR A 306 17.44 -15.11 11.75
CA THR A 306 18.35 -15.49 10.66
C THR A 306 19.37 -14.40 10.41
N ALA A 307 20.54 -14.78 9.89
CA ALA A 307 21.54 -13.84 9.39
C ALA A 307 20.87 -12.80 8.46
N THR A 308 21.08 -11.53 8.76
CA THR A 308 20.40 -10.40 8.11
C THR A 308 21.40 -9.31 7.81
N MET A 309 21.55 -8.96 6.53
CA MET A 309 22.45 -7.85 6.16
C MET A 309 21.88 -6.50 6.60
N PRO A 310 22.74 -5.51 6.94
CA PRO A 310 22.28 -4.15 7.24
C PRO A 310 21.50 -3.55 6.08
N GLY A 311 20.32 -2.98 6.35
CA GLY A 311 19.44 -2.40 5.35
C GLY A 311 18.74 -3.43 4.46
N HIS A 312 18.53 -4.67 4.94
CA HIS A 312 17.88 -5.73 4.18
C HIS A 312 16.57 -5.26 3.56
N HIS A 313 15.59 -4.83 4.36
CA HIS A 313 14.31 -4.40 3.82
C HIS A 313 14.42 -3.11 3.00
N ARG A 314 15.31 -2.18 3.40
CA ARG A 314 15.59 -0.93 2.68
C ARG A 314 16.06 -1.18 1.24
N ILE A 315 16.94 -2.16 1.04
CA ILE A 315 17.46 -2.52 -0.29
C ILE A 315 16.38 -3.25 -1.09
N LYS A 316 15.71 -4.24 -0.47
CA LYS A 316 14.64 -5.03 -1.14
C LYS A 316 13.46 -4.18 -1.60
N ALA A 317 13.15 -3.10 -0.89
CA ALA A 317 12.10 -2.16 -1.26
C ALA A 317 12.40 -1.40 -2.56
N GLY A 318 13.67 -1.33 -2.99
CA GLY A 318 14.07 -0.48 -4.12
C GLY A 318 13.77 -1.06 -5.48
N SER A 319 13.97 -2.36 -5.69
CA SER A 319 13.66 -3.02 -6.95
C SER A 319 13.70 -4.54 -6.83
N ALA A 320 13.14 -5.24 -7.81
CA ALA A 320 13.24 -6.69 -7.90
C ALA A 320 14.70 -7.17 -8.00
N SER A 321 15.56 -6.43 -8.73
CA SER A 321 16.98 -6.75 -8.87
C SER A 321 17.75 -6.53 -7.56
N ALA A 322 17.48 -5.44 -6.84
CA ALA A 322 18.03 -5.19 -5.52
C ALA A 322 17.60 -6.29 -4.53
N SER A 323 16.33 -6.73 -4.60
CA SER A 323 15.85 -7.84 -3.79
C SER A 323 16.61 -9.15 -4.04
N ALA A 324 16.82 -9.51 -5.31
CA ALA A 324 17.62 -10.68 -5.67
C ALA A 324 19.09 -10.54 -5.23
N GLY A 325 19.63 -9.32 -5.28
CA GLY A 325 20.98 -9.00 -4.79
C GLY A 325 21.15 -9.26 -3.30
N VAL A 326 20.16 -8.88 -2.48
CA VAL A 326 20.15 -9.19 -1.03
C VAL A 326 20.12 -10.69 -0.80
N ASP A 327 19.24 -11.43 -1.49
CA ASP A 327 19.15 -12.89 -1.33
C ASP A 327 20.46 -13.59 -1.71
N PHE A 328 21.16 -13.11 -2.74
CA PHE A 328 22.48 -13.60 -3.12
C PHE A 328 23.55 -13.26 -2.06
N ALA A 329 23.56 -12.02 -1.55
CA ALA A 329 24.53 -11.59 -0.55
C ALA A 329 24.40 -12.39 0.76
N GLU A 330 23.18 -12.57 1.25
CA GLU A 330 22.91 -13.37 2.48
C GLU A 330 23.15 -14.87 2.28
N ALA A 331 23.08 -15.39 1.05
CA ALA A 331 23.42 -16.78 0.77
C ALA A 331 24.94 -17.04 0.79
N LEU A 332 25.77 -16.01 0.59
CA LEU A 332 27.22 -16.13 0.51
C LEU A 332 27.95 -15.60 1.76
N CYS A 333 27.35 -14.64 2.46
CA CYS A 333 28.00 -13.90 3.52
C CYS A 333 27.19 -13.99 4.81
N ASP A 334 27.88 -14.15 5.93
CA ASP A 334 27.35 -13.87 7.26
C ASP A 334 27.76 -12.45 7.66
N PRO A 335 26.86 -11.45 7.52
CA PRO A 335 27.17 -10.07 7.89
C PRO A 335 27.34 -9.93 9.40
N ALA A 336 28.27 -9.06 9.81
CA ALA A 336 28.45 -8.77 11.23
C ALA A 336 27.18 -8.11 11.83
N PRO A 337 26.81 -8.45 13.08
CA PRO A 337 25.62 -7.90 13.73
C PRO A 337 25.61 -6.36 13.88
N ASP A 338 26.77 -5.71 13.81
CA ASP A 338 26.98 -4.27 13.99
C ASP A 338 27.52 -3.59 12.71
N ALA A 339 27.51 -4.28 11.58
CA ALA A 339 27.93 -3.68 10.31
C ALA A 339 27.02 -2.51 9.93
N ASP A 340 27.64 -1.40 9.50
CA ASP A 340 26.92 -0.24 8.96
C ASP A 340 26.23 -0.58 7.64
N PHE A 341 25.17 0.17 7.33
CA PHE A 341 24.50 0.08 6.04
C PHE A 341 25.47 0.45 4.89
N PRO A 342 25.77 -0.47 3.94
CA PRO A 342 26.77 -0.23 2.91
C PRO A 342 26.22 0.61 1.75
N PHE A 343 25.80 1.85 2.03
CA PHE A 343 25.10 2.71 1.06
C PHE A 343 25.86 2.85 -0.27
N ALA A 344 27.17 3.12 -0.25
CA ALA A 344 27.95 3.29 -1.47
C ALA A 344 27.86 2.06 -2.40
N ALA A 345 27.97 0.84 -1.87
CA ALA A 345 27.87 -0.38 -2.65
C ALA A 345 26.44 -0.63 -3.20
N VAL A 346 25.43 -0.31 -2.38
CA VAL A 346 24.02 -0.40 -2.79
C VAL A 346 23.73 0.59 -3.91
N ARG A 347 24.16 1.84 -3.75
CA ARG A 347 24.02 2.89 -4.75
C ARG A 347 24.73 2.51 -6.05
N ASP A 348 25.99 2.09 -5.99
CA ASP A 348 26.75 1.76 -7.20
C ASP A 348 26.14 0.60 -7.99
N SER A 349 25.41 -0.28 -7.32
CA SER A 349 24.76 -1.44 -7.94
C SER A 349 23.33 -1.17 -8.40
N PHE A 350 22.59 -0.33 -7.66
CA PHE A 350 21.13 -0.20 -7.79
C PHE A 350 20.61 1.23 -7.67
N GLY A 351 21.37 2.15 -7.08
CA GLY A 351 20.92 3.53 -6.86
C GLY A 351 21.19 4.45 -8.05
N PRO A 352 20.85 5.74 -7.90
CA PRO A 352 21.01 6.73 -8.96
C PRO A 352 22.49 7.12 -9.12
N ALA A 353 22.86 7.44 -10.36
CA ALA A 353 24.17 7.95 -10.74
C ALA A 353 24.10 9.42 -11.22
N ALA A 354 25.25 10.09 -11.23
CA ALA A 354 25.35 11.41 -11.83
C ALA A 354 25.01 11.36 -13.34
N GLY A 355 24.14 12.25 -13.78
CA GLY A 355 23.58 12.28 -15.13
C GLY A 355 22.23 11.56 -15.27
N ASP A 356 21.78 10.83 -14.25
CA ASP A 356 20.45 10.22 -14.26
C ASP A 356 19.35 11.25 -14.02
N ARG A 357 18.12 10.86 -14.36
CA ARG A 357 16.90 11.58 -14.02
C ARG A 357 16.31 10.99 -12.76
N LEU A 358 15.99 11.82 -11.78
CA LEU A 358 15.44 11.38 -10.51
C LEU A 358 14.13 12.10 -10.19
N ARG A 359 13.10 11.32 -9.87
CA ARG A 359 11.83 11.84 -9.37
C ARG A 359 11.96 12.15 -7.88
N ILE A 360 11.31 13.23 -7.45
CA ILE A 360 11.11 13.51 -6.02
C ILE A 360 9.68 13.12 -5.69
N GLU A 361 9.54 11.98 -5.04
CA GLU A 361 8.26 11.40 -4.64
C GLU A 361 7.94 11.83 -3.20
N HIS A 362 6.98 12.75 -3.11
CA HIS A 362 6.54 13.45 -1.90
C HIS A 362 5.27 12.80 -1.38
N GLY A 363 5.44 11.89 -0.43
CA GLY A 363 4.33 11.29 0.30
C GLY A 363 3.69 12.32 1.22
N LYS A 364 2.37 12.28 1.37
CA LYS A 364 1.62 13.05 2.36
C LYS A 364 1.15 12.12 3.48
N PRO A 365 1.00 12.62 4.73
CA PRO A 365 0.55 11.79 5.86
C PRO A 365 -0.83 11.16 5.69
N ASP A 366 -1.67 11.65 4.78
CA ASP A 366 -2.96 11.06 4.40
C ASP A 366 -2.85 9.95 3.34
N GLY A 367 -1.62 9.51 3.05
CA GLY A 367 -1.31 8.41 2.15
C GLY A 367 -1.22 8.79 0.68
N ARG A 368 -1.46 10.04 0.29
CA ARG A 368 -1.22 10.47 -1.10
C ARG A 368 0.27 10.44 -1.43
N LEU A 369 0.60 10.17 -2.68
CA LEU A 369 1.93 10.34 -3.23
C LEU A 369 1.90 11.35 -4.38
N ILE A 370 2.68 12.42 -4.25
CA ILE A 370 2.78 13.46 -5.26
C ILE A 370 4.20 13.43 -5.82
N THR A 371 4.34 13.39 -7.14
CA THR A 371 5.65 13.60 -7.77
C THR A 371 5.86 15.10 -7.98
N LEU A 372 6.75 15.73 -7.21
CA LEU A 372 7.04 17.17 -7.32
C LEU A 372 7.71 17.54 -8.65
N GLY A 373 8.18 16.54 -9.38
CA GLY A 373 8.82 16.64 -10.68
C GLY A 373 10.01 15.70 -10.76
N GLU A 374 10.73 15.82 -11.87
CA GLU A 374 11.91 15.03 -12.17
C GLU A 374 13.07 15.98 -12.50
N GLY A 375 14.23 15.75 -11.88
CA GLY A 375 15.42 16.56 -12.05
C GLY A 375 16.65 15.76 -12.44
N ASP A 376 17.69 16.47 -12.86
CA ASP A 376 18.97 15.87 -13.23
C ASP A 376 19.84 15.69 -11.99
N VAL A 377 20.36 14.49 -11.80
CA VAL A 377 21.31 14.19 -10.72
C VAL A 377 22.67 14.77 -11.08
N THR A 378 23.11 15.82 -10.40
CA THR A 378 24.37 16.51 -10.70
C THR A 378 25.54 16.05 -9.85
N ALA A 379 25.27 15.48 -8.67
CA ALA A 379 26.29 14.93 -7.79
C ALA A 379 25.76 13.78 -6.94
N VAL A 380 26.60 12.78 -6.68
CA VAL A 380 26.35 11.70 -5.73
C VAL A 380 27.62 11.42 -4.94
N ASP A 381 27.50 11.33 -3.62
CA ASP A 381 28.61 11.12 -2.68
C ASP A 381 28.45 9.80 -1.93
N ASP A 382 29.57 9.23 -1.47
CA ASP A 382 29.61 7.94 -0.74
C ASP A 382 28.95 8.00 0.64
N ASP A 383 28.76 9.20 1.18
CA ASP A 383 28.17 9.43 2.50
C ASP A 383 26.63 9.48 2.50
N GLY A 384 25.99 9.17 1.36
CA GLY A 384 24.54 9.22 1.21
C GLY A 384 24.02 10.48 0.53
N SER A 385 24.87 11.47 0.24
CA SER A 385 24.42 12.73 -0.35
C SER A 385 24.19 12.66 -1.85
N LEU A 386 23.16 13.36 -2.30
CA LEU A 386 22.69 13.43 -3.68
C LEU A 386 22.23 14.86 -3.98
N THR A 387 22.65 15.43 -5.11
CA THR A 387 22.15 16.73 -5.58
C THR A 387 21.34 16.57 -6.85
N VAL A 388 20.13 17.12 -6.83
CA VAL A 388 19.17 17.09 -7.95
C VAL A 388 18.85 18.52 -8.37
N GLU A 389 19.00 18.82 -9.65
CA GLU A 389 18.70 20.14 -10.23
C GLU A 389 17.46 20.07 -11.10
N ARG A 390 16.57 21.06 -10.96
CA ARG A 390 15.35 21.20 -11.75
C ARG A 390 15.22 22.61 -12.29
N GLU A 391 14.94 22.76 -13.57
CA GLU A 391 14.56 24.04 -14.15
C GLU A 391 13.14 24.43 -13.70
N MET A 392 12.97 25.68 -13.28
CA MET A 392 11.70 26.17 -12.80
C MET A 392 10.89 26.81 -13.92
N THR A 393 9.62 26.43 -14.03
CA THR A 393 8.70 27.11 -14.94
C THR A 393 8.46 28.55 -14.46
N PRO A 394 8.60 29.57 -15.31
CA PRO A 394 8.33 30.95 -14.93
C PRO A 394 6.85 31.19 -14.67
N GLY A 395 6.53 32.12 -13.77
CA GLY A 395 5.17 32.48 -13.40
C GLY A 395 4.86 32.21 -11.93
N GLY A 396 4.19 33.17 -11.28
CA GLY A 396 3.92 33.12 -9.84
C GLY A 396 5.12 33.50 -8.98
N ARG A 397 5.06 33.06 -7.72
CA ARG A 397 6.10 33.23 -6.69
C ARG A 397 6.44 31.88 -6.08
N TYR A 398 7.63 31.75 -5.51
CA TYR A 398 7.96 30.62 -4.65
C TYR A 398 7.15 30.73 -3.36
N ASP A 399 6.56 29.62 -2.95
CA ASP A 399 5.72 29.56 -1.77
C ASP A 399 6.53 29.81 -0.50
N GLY A 400 5.93 30.51 0.47
CA GLY A 400 6.57 31.03 1.68
C GLY A 400 7.68 32.09 1.46
N LEU A 401 8.46 32.02 0.40
CA LEU A 401 9.57 32.94 0.08
C LEU A 401 9.11 34.28 -0.51
N GLY A 402 7.90 34.35 -1.06
CA GLY A 402 7.37 35.56 -1.71
C GLY A 402 8.17 36.04 -2.94
N THR A 403 9.19 35.30 -3.38
CA THR A 403 10.11 35.70 -4.44
C THR A 403 9.58 35.28 -5.81
N ARG A 404 9.73 36.13 -6.84
CA ARG A 404 9.17 35.85 -8.17
C ARG A 404 9.90 34.71 -8.87
N ARG A 405 9.13 33.80 -9.48
CA ARG A 405 9.64 32.75 -10.36
C ARG A 405 9.91 33.32 -11.76
N GLU A 406 11.15 33.21 -12.21
CA GLU A 406 11.62 33.78 -13.48
C GLU A 406 12.19 32.69 -14.40
N ALA A 407 12.28 33.00 -15.69
CA ALA A 407 12.81 32.06 -16.67
C ALA A 407 14.31 31.88 -16.45
N GLY A 408 14.78 30.63 -16.43
CA GLY A 408 16.17 30.30 -16.11
C GLY A 408 16.43 30.13 -14.61
N ASP A 409 15.42 30.27 -13.75
CA ASP A 409 15.55 29.88 -12.35
C ASP A 409 15.77 28.36 -12.24
N VAL A 410 16.62 27.94 -11.29
CA VAL A 410 16.91 26.54 -11.00
C VAL A 410 16.66 26.23 -9.52
N ALA A 411 16.02 25.10 -9.24
CA ALA A 411 15.90 24.52 -7.91
C ALA A 411 16.99 23.46 -7.70
N VAL A 412 17.90 23.72 -6.77
CA VAL A 412 18.97 22.79 -6.39
C VAL A 412 18.57 22.11 -5.08
N THR A 413 18.27 20.81 -5.14
CA THR A 413 17.80 20.02 -4.01
C THR A 413 18.88 19.07 -3.53
N SER A 414 19.28 19.18 -2.26
CA SER A 414 20.36 18.36 -1.68
C SER A 414 19.81 17.29 -0.73
N LEU A 415 19.62 16.10 -1.25
CA LEU A 415 19.10 14.96 -0.50
C LEU A 415 20.23 14.23 0.24
N LYS A 416 19.91 13.56 1.34
CA LYS A 416 20.82 12.67 2.03
C LYS A 416 20.08 11.46 2.60
N GLU A 417 20.52 10.26 2.24
CA GLU A 417 19.97 9.01 2.75
C GLU A 417 19.87 9.03 4.29
N GLY A 418 18.68 8.70 4.81
CA GLY A 418 18.39 8.64 6.24
C GLY A 418 18.22 9.98 6.96
N ARG A 419 18.27 11.11 6.24
CA ARG A 419 18.06 12.43 6.84
C ARG A 419 16.58 12.78 6.91
N TRP A 420 16.14 13.33 8.05
CA TRP A 420 14.77 13.78 8.35
C TRP A 420 14.39 15.13 7.72
N TRP A 421 15.20 15.63 6.79
CA TRP A 421 14.99 16.91 6.13
C TRP A 421 15.87 17.02 4.90
N TYR A 422 15.49 17.88 3.96
CA TYR A 422 16.35 18.25 2.84
C TYR A 422 16.11 19.71 2.42
N PRO A 423 17.17 20.45 2.02
CA PRO A 423 17.01 21.80 1.49
C PRO A 423 16.85 21.80 -0.04
N THR A 424 15.97 22.66 -0.53
CA THR A 424 15.90 23.12 -1.92
C THR A 424 16.27 24.59 -1.97
N THR A 425 17.38 24.92 -2.62
CA THR A 425 17.82 26.30 -2.83
C THR A 425 17.45 26.74 -4.23
N TYR A 426 16.69 27.82 -4.34
CA TYR A 426 16.32 28.44 -5.61
C TYR A 426 17.40 29.45 -6.02
N ARG A 427 17.79 29.41 -7.29
CA ARG A 427 18.78 30.31 -7.89
C ARG A 427 18.25 30.93 -9.16
N ASP A 428 18.63 32.18 -9.44
CA ASP A 428 18.38 32.81 -10.74
C ASP A 428 19.35 32.30 -11.83
N ALA A 429 19.18 32.80 -13.06
CA ALA A 429 20.00 32.44 -14.21
C ALA A 429 21.49 32.81 -14.04
N GLU A 430 21.80 33.78 -13.17
CA GLU A 430 23.15 34.19 -12.81
C GLU A 430 23.74 33.40 -11.61
N GLY A 431 22.94 32.52 -10.99
CA GLY A 431 23.32 31.69 -9.85
C GLY A 431 23.10 32.32 -8.47
N THR A 432 22.52 33.53 -8.41
CA THR A 432 22.20 34.24 -7.16
C THR A 432 21.09 33.50 -6.41
N VAL A 433 21.25 33.34 -5.09
CA VAL A 433 20.25 32.66 -4.26
C VAL A 433 19.00 33.53 -4.12
N LYS A 434 17.84 32.93 -4.45
CA LYS A 434 16.49 33.49 -4.33
C LYS A 434 15.75 33.02 -3.07
N GLY A 435 16.39 32.17 -2.27
CA GLY A 435 15.87 31.62 -1.03
C GLY A 435 16.14 30.11 -0.92
N THR A 436 16.02 29.58 0.29
CA THR A 436 16.15 28.16 0.57
C THR A 436 14.92 27.69 1.34
N TYR A 437 14.28 26.65 0.84
CA TYR A 437 13.22 25.92 1.50
C TYR A 437 13.80 24.65 2.11
N VAL A 438 13.52 24.34 3.37
CA VAL A 438 14.01 23.13 4.03
C VAL A 438 12.83 22.30 4.47
N ASN A 439 12.59 21.21 3.74
CA ASN A 439 11.46 20.33 4.00
C ASN A 439 11.78 19.46 5.23
N VAL A 440 10.90 19.37 6.22
CA VAL A 440 11.02 18.34 7.28
C VAL A 440 10.15 17.14 6.92
N CYS A 441 10.76 15.96 6.90
CA CYS A 441 10.12 14.74 6.44
C CYS A 441 10.58 13.52 7.24
N THR A 442 9.91 12.39 7.04
CA THR A 442 10.48 11.08 7.40
C THR A 442 11.82 10.86 6.68
N PRO A 443 12.70 9.97 7.16
CA PRO A 443 14.04 9.84 6.61
C PRO A 443 14.03 9.60 5.10
N VAL A 444 14.74 10.44 4.36
CA VAL A 444 14.85 10.33 2.90
C VAL A 444 15.49 9.01 2.50
N GLU A 445 14.88 8.34 1.53
CA GLU A 445 15.40 7.10 0.93
C GLU A 445 15.64 7.30 -0.57
N ALA A 446 16.91 7.19 -0.99
CA ALA A 446 17.31 7.26 -2.40
C ALA A 446 17.16 5.89 -3.07
N PHE A 447 16.16 5.75 -3.94
CA PHE A 447 15.89 4.58 -4.78
C PHE A 447 16.43 4.81 -6.20
N PRO A 448 16.50 3.76 -7.06
CA PRO A 448 17.10 3.87 -8.40
C PRO A 448 16.57 5.04 -9.23
N ASP A 449 15.27 5.31 -9.16
CA ASP A 449 14.54 6.24 -10.04
C ASP A 449 13.77 7.33 -9.29
N ALA A 450 13.76 7.28 -7.95
CA ALA A 450 13.12 8.27 -7.11
C ALA A 450 13.83 8.45 -5.76
N ALA A 451 13.78 9.66 -5.20
CA ALA A 451 13.94 9.86 -3.77
C ALA A 451 12.55 9.87 -3.13
N ARG A 452 12.37 9.10 -2.05
CA ARG A 452 11.08 8.92 -1.37
C ARG A 452 11.17 9.35 0.08
N TYR A 453 10.08 9.95 0.55
CA TYR A 453 9.82 10.28 1.95
C TYR A 453 8.33 10.63 2.10
N VAL A 454 7.86 10.63 3.34
CA VAL A 454 6.59 11.25 3.74
C VAL A 454 6.89 12.60 4.39
N ASP A 455 6.29 13.63 3.83
CA ASP A 455 6.27 15.02 4.31
C ASP A 455 5.62 15.15 5.67
N LEU A 456 6.14 16.00 6.54
CA LEU A 456 5.62 16.19 7.91
C LEU A 456 5.04 17.59 8.12
N HIS A 457 4.68 18.26 7.02
CA HIS A 457 4.05 19.58 6.94
C HIS A 457 4.89 20.76 7.46
N VAL A 458 5.65 20.60 8.53
CA VAL A 458 6.46 21.68 9.11
C VAL A 458 7.71 21.89 8.30
N ASP A 459 7.95 23.14 7.90
CA ASP A 459 9.11 23.48 7.07
C ASP A 459 9.89 24.66 7.64
N VAL A 460 11.14 24.82 7.22
CA VAL A 460 11.99 25.95 7.60
C VAL A 460 12.45 26.70 6.36
N ILE A 461 12.15 27.98 6.31
CA ILE A 461 12.42 28.85 5.16
C ILE A 461 13.54 29.81 5.51
N LYS A 462 14.51 29.95 4.61
CA LYS A 462 15.55 30.99 4.66
C LYS A 462 15.39 31.94 3.49
N HIS A 463 14.99 33.17 3.80
CA HIS A 463 14.76 34.25 2.86
C HIS A 463 16.06 34.78 2.24
N PRO A 464 15.98 35.47 1.08
CA PRO A 464 17.15 36.11 0.46
C PRO A 464 17.89 37.11 1.37
N ASP A 465 17.18 37.76 2.29
CA ASP A 465 17.75 38.72 3.23
C ASP A 465 18.40 38.06 4.46
N GLY A 466 18.34 36.73 4.54
CA GLY A 466 18.90 35.92 5.61
C GLY A 466 17.94 35.65 6.77
N THR A 467 16.71 36.18 6.73
CA THR A 467 15.68 35.84 7.73
C THR A 467 15.33 34.36 7.65
N VAL A 468 15.25 33.69 8.81
CA VAL A 468 14.86 32.29 8.93
C VAL A 468 13.55 32.22 9.70
N GLU A 469 12.60 31.44 9.21
CA GLU A 469 11.33 31.19 9.88
C GLU A 469 10.88 29.74 9.70
N ARG A 470 10.21 29.21 10.72
CA ARG A 470 9.48 27.94 10.66
C ARG A 470 8.02 28.22 10.30
N VAL A 471 7.46 27.40 9.43
CA VAL A 471 6.10 27.55 8.89
C VAL A 471 5.30 26.24 9.03
N ASP A 472 3.99 26.36 8.89
CA ASP A 472 3.03 25.25 8.75
C ASP A 472 2.87 24.33 9.98
N ASP A 473 3.14 24.87 11.17
CA ASP A 473 2.85 24.22 12.44
C ASP A 473 1.36 23.91 12.62
N GLU A 474 0.47 24.83 12.24
CA GLU A 474 -0.97 24.61 12.34
C GLU A 474 -1.44 23.47 11.41
N VAL A 475 -0.76 23.27 10.28
CA VAL A 475 -1.06 22.18 9.34
C VAL A 475 -0.66 20.83 9.95
N LEU A 476 0.51 20.75 10.60
CA LEU A 476 0.90 19.56 11.36
C LEU A 476 -0.09 19.27 12.50
N ASP A 477 -0.48 20.29 13.27
CA ASP A 477 -1.45 20.15 14.36
C ASP A 477 -2.81 19.61 13.85
N ALA A 478 -3.29 20.12 12.71
CA ALA A 478 -4.50 19.61 12.06
C ALA A 478 -4.34 18.17 11.58
N SER A 479 -3.18 17.82 11.01
CA SER A 479 -2.86 16.46 10.55
C SER A 479 -2.80 15.45 11.71
N VAL A 480 -2.29 15.87 12.88
CA VAL A 480 -2.34 15.09 14.12
C VAL A 480 -3.77 14.93 14.62
N ALA A 481 -4.57 16.00 14.64
CA ALA A 481 -5.97 15.95 15.05
C ALA A 481 -6.81 15.03 14.15
N ALA A 482 -6.52 15.00 12.85
CA ALA A 482 -7.13 14.09 11.88
C ALA A 482 -6.62 12.63 11.98
N GLY A 483 -5.58 12.36 12.79
CA GLY A 483 -5.01 11.03 12.97
C GLY A 483 -4.08 10.57 11.83
N HIS A 484 -3.72 11.46 10.91
CA HIS A 484 -2.81 11.17 9.79
C HIS A 484 -1.33 11.16 10.22
N VAL A 485 -0.98 11.93 11.26
CA VAL A 485 0.38 11.95 11.84
C VAL A 485 0.31 11.50 13.32
N PRO A 486 0.98 10.40 13.70
CA PRO A 486 1.11 10.02 15.11
C PRO A 486 1.84 11.08 15.93
N GLU A 487 1.46 11.28 17.19
CA GLU A 487 2.06 12.33 18.04
C GLU A 487 3.58 12.21 18.16
N ALA A 488 4.11 10.98 18.30
CA ALA A 488 5.55 10.75 18.39
C ALA A 488 6.30 11.20 17.11
N LEU A 489 5.67 11.06 15.94
CA LEU A 489 6.22 11.52 14.66
C LEU A 489 6.14 13.05 14.55
N ALA A 490 5.04 13.66 15.02
CA ALA A 490 4.90 15.12 15.08
C ALA A 490 5.93 15.76 16.03
N GLU A 491 6.13 15.20 17.23
CA GLU A 491 7.17 15.64 18.17
C GLU A 491 8.57 15.57 17.53
N LYS A 492 8.85 14.48 16.79
CA LYS A 492 10.10 14.33 16.04
C LYS A 492 10.26 15.43 14.98
N ALA A 493 9.22 15.70 14.18
CA ALA A 493 9.22 16.75 13.17
C ALA A 493 9.51 18.13 13.79
N ARG A 494 8.77 18.50 14.85
CA ARG A 494 8.96 19.77 15.57
C ARG A 494 10.38 19.89 16.13
N SER A 495 10.93 18.82 16.68
CA SER A 495 12.31 18.81 17.18
C SER A 495 13.34 19.02 16.07
N VAL A 496 13.14 18.43 14.89
CA VAL A 496 14.03 18.62 13.73
C VAL A 496 13.92 20.04 13.20
N ALA A 497 12.70 20.55 13.03
CA ALA A 497 12.45 21.92 12.57
C ALA A 497 13.11 22.97 13.48
N SER A 498 12.94 22.85 14.81
CA SER A 498 13.61 23.74 15.77
C SER A 498 15.13 23.66 15.71
N ALA A 499 15.70 22.46 15.48
CA ALA A 499 17.16 22.34 15.33
C ALA A 499 17.66 23.04 14.04
N LEU A 500 16.88 23.00 12.96
CA LEU A 500 17.20 23.66 11.70
C LEU A 500 17.10 25.19 11.80
N GLU A 501 16.02 25.70 12.38
CA GLU A 501 15.81 27.13 12.60
C GLU A 501 16.96 27.77 13.39
N ASN A 502 17.51 27.04 14.38
CA ASN A 502 18.66 27.52 15.18
C ASN A 502 20.02 27.41 14.46
N ALA A 503 20.13 26.57 13.43
CA ALA A 503 21.40 26.27 12.76
C ALA A 503 21.62 27.06 11.46
N LEU A 504 20.54 27.55 10.82
CA LEU A 504 20.55 28.30 9.57
C LEU A 504 20.80 29.79 9.78
#